data_AF-A0A6B8VMT8-F1
#
_entry.id   AF-A0A6B8VMT8-F1
#
_cell.length_a   1.000
_cell.length_b   1.000
_cell.length_c   1.000
_cell.angle_alpha   90.00
_cell.angle_beta   90.00
_cell.angle_gamma   90.00
#
_symmetry.space_group_name_H-M   'P 1'
#
loop_
_entity.id
_entity.type
_entity.pdbx_description
1 polymer ?
#
loop_
_entity_poly.entity_id
_entity_poly.type
_entity_poly.pdbx_seq_one_letter_code
_entity_poly.pdbx_strand_id
1 'polypeptide(L)'
;MTIIETTAPASRPSVSGTVSGPPSDSVAGTVYRTLALIFGGILLVVGIAALSGGRFADSFIAEEMDRQNITMPTAEAIDGQLEKGRIDQQTAEELRPFDGELMSNGNHAKAYAGYIQDHMTAAGAASGLPAEQATYSGIGSAYSEVQAELSSEIAAQNPKASEEEISALVAKEIADPTSRYEAAREAASLASLRFDTMFNGNMLVGTLLNVYGWGLIGTIATWAGIALTGVGALLILGSFLLRPRTNRR
;
A
#
# COMPACT_ATOMS: atom_id res chain seq x y z
N MET A 1 78.83 -45.10 -52.60
CA MET A 1 77.68 -45.13 -53.53
C MET A 1 76.46 -44.62 -52.79
N THR A 2 75.78 -43.65 -53.41
CA THR A 2 74.45 -43.07 -53.09
C THR A 2 74.36 -41.93 -52.06
N ILE A 3 73.64 -40.90 -52.54
CA ILE A 3 73.43 -39.50 -52.15
C ILE A 3 72.26 -39.35 -51.19
N ILE A 4 72.28 -38.37 -50.27
CA ILE A 4 71.14 -37.47 -49.97
C ILE A 4 71.66 -36.11 -49.44
N GLU A 5 71.31 -35.00 -50.10
CA GLU A 5 71.37 -33.63 -49.57
C GLU A 5 70.27 -33.42 -48.53
N THR A 6 70.57 -32.78 -47.39
CA THR A 6 69.54 -32.20 -46.51
C THR A 6 70.08 -30.90 -45.91
N THR A 7 69.37 -29.84 -46.23
CA THR A 7 69.58 -28.43 -45.88
C THR A 7 69.53 -28.20 -44.37
N ALA A 8 70.58 -27.57 -43.82
CA ALA A 8 70.58 -27.08 -42.44
C ALA A 8 69.97 -25.67 -42.39
N PRO A 9 69.06 -25.38 -41.44
CA PRO A 9 68.29 -24.13 -41.41
C PRO A 9 69.15 -22.93 -40.98
N ALA A 10 68.93 -21.78 -41.62
CA ALA A 10 69.49 -20.50 -41.22
C ALA A 10 69.17 -20.20 -39.75
N SER A 11 70.19 -19.91 -38.96
CA SER A 11 70.08 -19.51 -37.55
C SER A 11 69.26 -18.23 -37.44
N ARG A 12 68.05 -18.32 -36.86
CA ARG A 12 67.27 -17.13 -36.50
C ARG A 12 67.97 -16.43 -35.32
N PRO A 13 68.10 -15.09 -35.31
CA PRO A 13 68.61 -14.39 -34.14
C PRO A 13 67.67 -14.64 -32.95
N SER A 14 68.25 -14.89 -31.78
CA SER A 14 67.52 -14.99 -30.52
C SER A 14 66.99 -13.61 -30.13
N VAL A 15 65.71 -13.36 -30.41
CA VAL A 15 65.00 -12.22 -29.83
C VAL A 15 64.73 -12.56 -28.36
N SER A 16 65.69 -12.22 -27.48
CA SER A 16 65.41 -12.07 -26.05
C SER A 16 64.60 -10.79 -25.85
N GLY A 17 63.32 -10.85 -26.20
CA GLY A 17 62.34 -9.86 -25.76
C GLY A 17 61.84 -10.28 -24.39
N THR A 18 62.33 -9.65 -23.32
CA THR A 18 61.61 -9.65 -22.05
C THR A 18 60.26 -8.97 -22.31
N VAL A 19 59.18 -9.73 -22.40
CA VAL A 19 57.82 -9.18 -22.37
C VAL A 19 57.59 -8.66 -20.96
N SER A 20 57.97 -7.41 -20.73
CA SER A 20 57.58 -6.66 -19.54
C SER A 20 56.08 -6.39 -19.65
N GLY A 21 55.26 -7.33 -19.18
CA GLY A 21 53.83 -7.09 -18.95
C GLY A 21 53.66 -5.96 -17.92
N PRO A 22 52.56 -5.20 -17.96
CA PRO A 22 52.31 -4.17 -16.98
C PRO A 22 52.29 -4.78 -15.56
N PRO A 23 52.85 -4.09 -14.54
CA PRO A 23 52.87 -4.61 -13.17
C PRO A 23 51.43 -4.88 -12.71
N SER A 24 51.20 -5.99 -11.99
CA SER A 24 49.87 -6.46 -11.54
C SER A 24 49.04 -5.36 -10.87
N ASP A 25 49.70 -4.45 -10.15
CA ASP A 25 49.10 -3.34 -9.41
C ASP A 25 48.43 -2.30 -10.34
N SER A 26 48.92 -2.16 -11.58
CA SER A 26 48.37 -1.22 -12.58
C SER A 26 47.10 -1.74 -13.26
N VAL A 27 47.00 -3.05 -13.47
CA VAL A 27 45.81 -3.71 -14.03
C VAL A 27 44.70 -3.71 -12.99
N ALA A 28 45.01 -4.07 -11.75
CA ALA A 28 44.06 -4.05 -10.63
C ALA A 28 43.46 -2.64 -10.44
N GLY A 29 44.29 -1.60 -10.38
CA GLY A 29 43.81 -0.21 -10.23
C GLY A 29 42.90 0.26 -11.37
N THR A 30 43.16 -0.17 -12.61
CA THR A 30 42.33 0.16 -13.78
C THR A 30 40.99 -0.56 -13.73
N VAL A 31 40.97 -1.82 -13.30
CA VAL A 31 39.75 -2.62 -13.11
C VAL A 31 38.88 -2.01 -12.01
N TYR A 32 39.45 -1.71 -10.83
CA TYR A 32 38.70 -1.10 -9.73
C TYR A 32 38.10 0.26 -10.11
N ARG A 33 38.83 1.11 -10.83
CA ARG A 33 38.31 2.39 -11.31
C ARG A 33 37.16 2.21 -12.28
N THR A 34 37.31 1.30 -13.24
CA THR A 34 36.28 1.04 -14.26
C THR A 34 35.02 0.49 -13.62
N LEU A 35 35.14 -0.47 -12.70
CA LEU A 35 34.02 -1.01 -11.94
C LEU A 35 33.36 0.08 -11.07
N ALA A 36 34.14 0.91 -10.36
CA ALA A 36 33.60 2.00 -9.55
C ALA A 36 32.79 3.00 -10.39
N LEU A 37 33.25 3.33 -11.61
CA LEU A 37 32.51 4.19 -12.53
C LEU A 37 31.24 3.54 -13.05
N ILE A 38 31.28 2.25 -13.42
CA ILE A 38 30.11 1.51 -13.92
C ILE A 38 29.06 1.39 -12.82
N PHE A 39 29.43 0.84 -11.66
CA PHE A 39 28.51 0.67 -10.54
C PHE A 39 28.03 2.03 -10.01
N GLY A 40 28.92 3.00 -9.88
CA GLY A 40 28.54 4.36 -9.49
C GLY A 40 27.52 4.99 -10.45
N GLY A 41 27.73 4.83 -11.76
CA GLY A 41 26.80 5.30 -12.78
C GLY A 41 25.44 4.59 -12.72
N ILE A 42 25.42 3.27 -12.55
CA ILE A 42 24.18 2.50 -12.41
C ILE A 42 23.40 2.95 -11.16
N LEU A 43 24.08 3.06 -10.02
CA LEU A 43 23.46 3.48 -8.77
C LEU A 43 22.89 4.90 -8.85
N LEU A 44 23.57 5.82 -9.57
CA LEU A 44 23.01 7.14 -9.86
C LEU A 44 21.72 7.07 -10.66
N VAL A 45 21.70 6.29 -11.76
CA VAL A 45 20.50 6.17 -12.61
C VAL A 45 19.34 5.55 -11.83
N VAL A 46 19.58 4.45 -11.11
CA VAL A 46 18.55 3.79 -10.30
C VAL A 46 18.09 4.70 -9.16
N GLY A 47 19.01 5.39 -8.49
CA GLY A 47 18.67 6.33 -7.42
C GLY A 47 17.78 7.47 -7.90
N ILE A 48 18.12 8.08 -9.05
CA ILE A 48 17.30 9.14 -9.66
C ILE A 48 15.92 8.59 -10.07
N ALA A 49 15.85 7.38 -10.65
CA ALA A 49 14.58 6.76 -11.01
C ALA A 49 13.71 6.51 -9.76
N ALA A 50 14.29 6.05 -8.66
CA ALA A 50 13.60 5.84 -7.39
C ALA A 50 13.07 7.17 -6.80
N LEU A 51 13.87 8.25 -6.85
CA LEU A 51 13.42 9.59 -6.43
C LEU A 51 12.23 10.09 -7.25
N SER A 52 12.26 9.87 -8.57
CA SER A 52 11.15 10.23 -9.45
C SER A 52 9.89 9.41 -9.14
N GLY A 53 10.04 8.11 -8.89
CA GLY A 53 8.95 7.22 -8.48
C GLY A 53 8.33 7.64 -7.14
N GLY A 54 9.16 7.98 -6.15
CA GLY A 54 8.70 8.48 -4.85
C GLY A 54 7.86 9.76 -4.98
N ARG A 55 8.39 10.77 -5.70
CA ARG A 55 7.66 12.03 -5.95
C ARG A 55 6.37 11.84 -6.72
N PHE A 56 6.36 10.94 -7.71
CA PHE A 56 5.15 10.61 -8.46
C PHE A 56 4.08 10.04 -7.53
N ALA A 57 4.42 9.07 -6.69
CA ALA A 57 3.48 8.47 -5.73
C ALA A 57 2.88 9.52 -4.80
N ASP A 58 3.71 10.38 -4.19
CA ASP A 58 3.25 11.43 -3.28
C ASP A 58 2.33 12.43 -3.99
N SER A 59 2.68 12.84 -5.21
CA SER A 59 1.89 13.84 -5.97
C SER A 59 0.55 13.27 -6.43
N PHE A 60 0.55 12.02 -6.91
CA PHE A 60 -0.66 11.34 -7.34
C PHE A 60 -1.65 11.14 -6.18
N ILE A 61 -1.13 10.72 -5.01
CA ILE A 61 -1.95 10.57 -3.81
C ILE A 61 -2.54 11.91 -3.38
N ALA A 62 -1.71 12.95 -3.26
CA ALA A 62 -2.18 14.27 -2.86
C ALA A 62 -3.28 14.78 -3.81
N GLU A 63 -3.10 14.66 -5.13
CA GLU A 63 -4.09 15.10 -6.12
C GLU A 63 -5.40 14.31 -6.06
N GLU A 64 -5.36 13.00 -5.82
CA GLU A 64 -6.58 12.18 -5.69
C GLU A 64 -7.30 12.46 -4.37
N MET A 65 -6.57 12.64 -3.26
CA MET A 65 -7.18 12.88 -1.96
C MET A 65 -7.71 14.31 -1.82
N ASP A 66 -7.00 15.31 -2.34
CA ASP A 66 -7.45 16.70 -2.36
C ASP A 66 -8.77 16.84 -3.13
N ARG A 67 -8.97 16.04 -4.19
CA ARG A 67 -10.24 15.99 -4.94
C ARG A 67 -11.41 15.47 -4.11
N GLN A 68 -11.16 14.64 -3.10
CA GLN A 68 -12.20 14.15 -2.19
C GLN A 68 -12.57 15.18 -1.12
N ASN A 69 -11.72 16.20 -0.91
CA ASN A 69 -11.93 17.32 0.03
C ASN A 69 -12.38 16.86 1.43
N ILE A 70 -11.75 15.80 1.93
CA ILE A 70 -12.02 15.25 3.26
C ILE A 70 -11.11 15.96 4.27
N THR A 71 -11.70 16.52 5.31
CA THR A 71 -10.98 17.14 6.44
C THR A 71 -10.93 16.16 7.59
N MET A 72 -9.77 16.03 8.21
CA MET A 72 -9.55 15.23 9.41
C MET A 72 -10.37 15.79 10.57
N PRO A 73 -10.86 14.95 11.50
CA PRO A 73 -11.65 15.42 12.64
C PRO A 73 -10.82 16.34 13.54
N THR A 74 -11.46 17.35 14.12
CA THR A 74 -10.75 18.25 15.05
C THR A 74 -10.47 17.58 16.39
N ALA A 75 -9.54 18.11 17.18
CA ALA A 75 -9.27 17.61 18.53
C ALA A 75 -10.55 17.52 19.39
N GLU A 76 -11.42 18.53 19.34
CA GLU A 76 -12.70 18.52 20.07
C GLU A 76 -13.65 17.43 19.56
N ALA A 77 -13.67 17.19 18.23
CA ALA A 77 -14.49 16.14 17.65
C ALA A 77 -13.96 14.75 18.03
N ILE A 78 -12.63 14.56 18.04
CA ILE A 78 -11.96 13.33 18.47
C ILE A 78 -12.32 13.03 19.92
N ASP A 79 -12.08 13.98 20.83
CA ASP A 79 -12.35 13.79 22.26
C ASP A 79 -13.84 13.51 22.52
N GLY A 80 -14.73 14.28 21.87
CA GLY A 80 -16.18 14.08 22.00
C GLY A 80 -16.70 12.77 21.41
N GLN A 81 -15.94 12.09 20.55
CA GLN A 81 -16.28 10.77 20.05
C GLN A 81 -15.68 9.63 20.87
N LEU A 82 -14.46 9.83 21.38
CA LEU A 82 -13.82 8.94 22.32
C LEU A 82 -14.66 8.80 23.59
N GLU A 83 -15.15 9.91 24.15
CA GLU A 83 -16.05 9.92 25.31
C GLU A 83 -17.35 9.14 25.06
N LYS A 84 -17.85 9.16 23.82
CA LYS A 84 -19.06 8.43 23.40
C LYS A 84 -18.80 6.98 23.04
N GLY A 85 -17.55 6.51 23.13
CA GLY A 85 -17.14 5.16 22.74
C GLY A 85 -17.32 4.88 21.24
N ARG A 86 -17.28 5.92 20.39
CA ARG A 86 -17.38 5.77 18.93
C ARG A 86 -16.05 5.49 18.25
N ILE A 87 -14.97 5.90 18.90
CA ILE A 87 -13.59 5.62 18.52
C ILE A 87 -12.83 5.14 19.75
N ASP A 88 -11.78 4.35 19.53
CA ASP A 88 -10.91 3.90 20.61
C ASP A 88 -9.78 4.91 20.89
N GLN A 89 -9.03 4.64 21.97
CA GLN A 89 -7.92 5.49 22.40
C GLN A 89 -6.78 5.53 21.37
N GLN A 90 -6.51 4.41 20.70
CA GLN A 90 -5.42 4.32 19.73
C GLN A 90 -5.73 5.16 18.49
N THR A 91 -6.95 5.04 17.95
CA THR A 91 -7.46 5.84 16.84
C THR A 91 -7.43 7.33 17.20
N ALA A 92 -7.85 7.70 18.41
CA ALA A 92 -7.74 9.09 18.86
C ALA A 92 -6.29 9.60 18.86
N GLU A 93 -5.34 8.79 19.32
CA GLU A 93 -3.91 9.12 19.29
C GLU A 93 -3.33 9.21 17.88
N GLU A 94 -3.76 8.35 16.95
CA GLU A 94 -3.33 8.38 15.55
C GLU A 94 -3.93 9.57 14.78
N LEU A 95 -5.10 10.08 15.17
CA LEU A 95 -5.76 11.23 14.53
C LEU A 95 -5.25 12.59 15.00
N ARG A 96 -4.90 12.72 16.28
CA ARG A 96 -4.48 14.00 16.90
C ARG A 96 -3.37 14.76 16.15
N PRO A 97 -2.36 14.11 15.55
CA PRO A 97 -1.34 14.81 14.77
C PRO A 97 -1.87 15.54 13.54
N PHE A 98 -3.09 15.23 13.09
CA PHE A 98 -3.70 15.73 11.85
C PHE A 98 -4.93 16.60 12.10
N ASP A 99 -5.03 17.21 13.30
CA ASP A 99 -6.16 18.04 13.74
C ASP A 99 -6.61 19.07 12.70
N GLY A 100 -7.80 18.85 12.12
CA GLY A 100 -8.41 19.76 11.13
C GLY A 100 -7.66 19.86 9.80
N GLU A 101 -6.65 19.02 9.57
CA GLU A 101 -5.89 19.04 8.33
C GLU A 101 -6.69 18.44 7.17
N LEU A 102 -6.40 18.89 5.94
CA LEU A 102 -6.91 18.22 4.74
C LEU A 102 -6.20 16.88 4.56
N MET A 103 -6.98 15.85 4.26
CA MET A 103 -6.47 14.52 3.98
C MET A 103 -5.76 14.53 2.61
N SER A 104 -4.43 14.47 2.62
CA SER A 104 -3.60 14.70 1.42
C SER A 104 -2.44 13.70 1.28
N ASN A 105 -2.29 12.75 2.21
CA ASN A 105 -1.20 11.79 2.18
C ASN A 105 -1.59 10.44 2.81
N GLY A 106 -0.72 9.45 2.64
CA GLY A 106 -0.95 8.09 3.14
C GLY A 106 -1.11 7.99 4.66
N ASN A 107 -0.46 8.83 5.46
CA ASN A 107 -0.60 8.79 6.91
C ASN A 107 -1.98 9.30 7.35
N HIS A 108 -2.50 10.34 6.69
CA HIS A 108 -3.88 10.81 6.92
C HIS A 108 -4.87 9.69 6.54
N ALA A 109 -4.66 9.04 5.39
CA ALA A 109 -5.48 7.91 4.95
C ALA A 109 -5.50 6.77 5.96
N LYS A 110 -4.34 6.41 6.54
CA LYS A 110 -4.24 5.36 7.56
C LYS A 110 -5.02 5.72 8.82
N ALA A 111 -4.83 6.92 9.36
CA ALA A 111 -5.52 7.35 10.58
C ALA A 111 -7.05 7.42 10.36
N TYR A 112 -7.48 7.95 9.21
CA TYR A 112 -8.91 8.00 8.86
C TYR A 112 -9.51 6.62 8.59
N ALA A 113 -8.73 5.64 8.11
CA ALA A 113 -9.19 4.27 7.98
C ALA A 113 -9.50 3.65 9.35
N GLY A 114 -8.67 3.90 10.38
CA GLY A 114 -8.94 3.49 11.77
C GLY A 114 -10.22 4.13 12.30
N TYR A 115 -10.38 5.44 12.07
CA TYR A 115 -11.59 6.17 12.41
C TYR A 115 -12.88 5.54 11.85
N ILE A 116 -12.88 5.13 10.57
CA ILE A 116 -14.04 4.45 9.95
C ILE A 116 -14.27 3.06 10.56
N GLN A 117 -13.20 2.30 10.82
CA GLN A 117 -13.29 0.97 11.43
C GLN A 117 -13.97 1.01 12.81
N ASP A 118 -13.61 2.00 13.62
CA ASP A 118 -14.22 2.14 14.95
C ASP A 118 -15.69 2.53 14.84
N HIS A 119 -16.06 3.41 13.89
CA HIS A 119 -17.47 3.75 13.66
C HIS A 119 -18.30 2.54 13.21
N MET A 120 -17.74 1.70 12.34
CA MET A 120 -18.39 0.45 11.96
C MET A 120 -18.56 -0.47 13.17
N THR A 121 -17.53 -0.61 13.99
CA THR A 121 -17.57 -1.44 15.20
C THR A 121 -18.61 -0.91 16.19
N ALA A 122 -18.66 0.40 16.42
CA ALA A 122 -19.62 1.05 17.28
C ALA A 122 -21.06 0.92 16.75
N ALA A 123 -21.26 1.05 15.43
CA ALA A 123 -22.56 0.84 14.79
C ALA A 123 -23.01 -0.62 14.90
N GLY A 124 -22.09 -1.56 14.72
CA GLY A 124 -22.34 -2.98 14.94
C GLY A 124 -22.75 -3.27 16.39
N ALA A 125 -22.03 -2.72 17.38
CA ALA A 125 -22.39 -2.87 18.78
C ALA A 125 -23.75 -2.24 19.13
N ALA A 126 -24.08 -1.10 18.51
CA ALA A 126 -25.36 -0.41 18.70
C ALA A 126 -26.57 -1.17 18.12
N SER A 127 -26.35 -2.15 17.23
CA SER A 127 -27.42 -2.97 16.66
C SER A 127 -28.06 -3.95 17.64
N GLY A 128 -27.41 -4.23 18.77
CA GLY A 128 -27.85 -5.25 19.73
C GLY A 128 -27.49 -6.69 19.33
N LEU A 129 -26.88 -6.89 18.15
CA LEU A 129 -26.35 -8.19 17.75
C LEU A 129 -25.16 -8.62 18.64
N PRO A 130 -24.95 -9.94 18.83
CA PRO A 130 -23.74 -10.45 19.45
C PRO A 130 -22.49 -9.93 18.72
N ALA A 131 -21.39 -9.72 19.46
CA ALA A 131 -20.17 -9.12 18.91
C ALA A 131 -19.60 -9.93 17.72
N GLU A 132 -19.70 -11.25 17.76
CA GLU A 132 -19.29 -12.13 16.66
C GLU A 132 -20.16 -11.99 15.40
N GLN A 133 -21.40 -11.50 15.55
CA GLN A 133 -22.33 -11.29 14.45
C GLN A 133 -22.34 -9.85 13.93
N ALA A 134 -21.72 -8.90 14.63
CA ALA A 134 -21.55 -7.50 14.23
C ALA A 134 -20.54 -7.31 13.08
N THR A 135 -20.60 -8.20 12.09
CA THR A 135 -19.79 -8.23 10.87
C THR A 135 -20.70 -8.26 9.65
N TYR A 136 -20.18 -7.90 8.47
CA TYR A 136 -20.97 -7.93 7.23
C TYR A 136 -21.69 -9.26 6.99
N SER A 137 -21.02 -10.40 7.29
CA SER A 137 -21.61 -11.72 7.13
C SER A 137 -22.60 -12.04 8.24
N GLY A 138 -22.26 -11.74 9.49
CA GLY A 138 -23.14 -12.01 10.64
C GLY A 138 -24.45 -11.25 10.57
N ILE A 139 -24.40 -9.97 10.18
CA ILE A 139 -25.60 -9.15 9.95
C ILE A 139 -26.44 -9.74 8.80
N GLY A 140 -25.80 -10.31 7.78
CA GLY A 140 -26.50 -11.01 6.70
C GLY A 140 -27.29 -12.24 7.18
N SER A 141 -26.73 -12.99 8.13
CA SER A 141 -27.42 -14.11 8.77
C SER A 141 -28.60 -13.60 9.61
N ALA A 142 -28.38 -12.61 10.48
CA ALA A 142 -29.43 -12.01 11.29
C ALA A 142 -30.58 -11.44 10.44
N TYR A 143 -30.27 -10.73 9.36
CA TYR A 143 -31.26 -10.24 8.39
C TYR A 143 -32.13 -11.37 7.82
N SER A 144 -31.51 -12.52 7.49
CA SER A 144 -32.23 -13.65 6.91
C SER A 144 -33.17 -14.31 7.91
N GLU A 145 -32.76 -14.38 9.18
CA GLU A 145 -33.60 -14.87 10.29
C GLU A 145 -34.83 -13.96 10.51
N VAL A 146 -34.62 -12.65 10.58
CA VAL A 146 -35.69 -11.66 10.75
C VAL A 146 -36.64 -11.66 9.54
N GLN A 147 -36.11 -11.83 8.31
CA GLN A 147 -36.95 -11.95 7.12
C GLN A 147 -37.82 -13.23 7.14
N ALA A 148 -37.31 -14.34 7.67
CA ALA A 148 -38.08 -15.57 7.83
C ALA A 148 -39.20 -15.42 8.87
N GLU A 149 -38.93 -14.73 9.98
CA GLU A 149 -39.94 -14.36 10.98
C GLU A 149 -41.06 -13.52 10.36
N LEU A 150 -40.71 -12.43 9.67
CA LEU A 150 -41.67 -11.58 8.98
C LEU A 150 -42.50 -12.35 7.95
N SER A 151 -41.87 -13.26 7.21
CA SER A 151 -42.56 -14.14 6.26
C SER A 151 -43.60 -15.02 6.95
N SER A 152 -43.27 -15.57 8.12
CA SER A 152 -44.20 -16.36 8.94
C SER A 152 -45.37 -15.52 9.46
N GLU A 153 -45.11 -14.31 9.96
CA GLU A 153 -46.15 -13.39 10.46
C GLU A 153 -47.12 -12.96 9.37
N ILE A 154 -46.61 -12.61 8.19
CA ILE A 154 -47.43 -12.23 7.04
C ILE A 154 -48.24 -13.44 6.54
N ALA A 155 -47.65 -14.64 6.49
CA ALA A 155 -48.35 -15.86 6.09
C ALA A 155 -49.49 -16.22 7.05
N ALA A 156 -49.27 -16.09 8.36
CA ALA A 156 -50.31 -16.31 9.36
C ALA A 156 -51.53 -15.37 9.19
N GLN A 157 -51.29 -14.14 8.72
CA GLN A 157 -52.34 -13.16 8.46
C GLN A 157 -52.96 -13.29 7.07
N ASN A 158 -52.35 -14.05 6.16
CA ASN A 158 -52.79 -14.22 4.77
C ASN A 158 -52.84 -15.71 4.38
N PRO A 159 -53.69 -16.54 5.00
CA PRO A 159 -53.68 -18.00 4.85
C PRO A 159 -54.06 -18.51 3.44
N LYS A 160 -54.50 -17.62 2.56
CA LYS A 160 -54.86 -17.94 1.16
C LYS A 160 -53.85 -17.39 0.15
N ALA A 161 -52.88 -16.60 0.59
CA ALA A 161 -51.85 -16.06 -0.28
C ALA A 161 -50.85 -17.16 -0.66
N SER A 162 -50.41 -17.13 -1.91
CA SER A 162 -49.30 -17.94 -2.41
C SER A 162 -47.96 -17.49 -1.82
N GLU A 163 -46.95 -18.35 -1.87
CA GLU A 163 -45.59 -18.03 -1.40
C GLU A 163 -44.99 -16.81 -2.11
N GLU A 164 -45.31 -16.62 -3.39
CA GLU A 164 -44.88 -15.46 -4.18
C GLU A 164 -45.53 -14.16 -3.69
N GLU A 165 -46.83 -14.19 -3.39
CA GLU A 165 -47.55 -13.04 -2.82
C GLU A 165 -47.04 -12.69 -1.41
N ILE A 166 -46.75 -13.69 -0.57
CA ILE A 166 -46.14 -13.48 0.75
C ILE A 166 -44.78 -12.80 0.58
N SER A 167 -43.93 -13.30 -0.31
CA SER A 167 -42.59 -12.75 -0.56
C SER A 167 -42.66 -11.30 -1.06
N ALA A 168 -43.62 -10.99 -1.93
CA ALA A 168 -43.85 -9.62 -2.40
C ALA A 168 -44.33 -8.69 -1.28
N LEU A 169 -45.19 -9.17 -0.38
CA LEU A 169 -45.63 -8.41 0.80
C LEU A 169 -44.48 -8.17 1.77
N VAL A 170 -43.66 -9.19 2.06
CA VAL A 170 -42.44 -9.07 2.88
C VAL A 170 -41.53 -7.97 2.32
N ALA A 171 -41.23 -8.00 1.02
CA ALA A 171 -40.40 -6.98 0.38
C ALA A 171 -41.00 -5.57 0.50
N LYS A 172 -42.32 -5.45 0.36
CA LYS A 172 -43.04 -4.17 0.50
C LYS A 172 -42.98 -3.64 1.94
N GLU A 173 -43.20 -4.51 2.93
CA GLU A 173 -43.18 -4.11 4.35
C GLU A 173 -41.77 -3.71 4.79
N ILE A 174 -40.72 -4.42 4.36
CA ILE A 174 -39.32 -4.03 4.64
C ILE A 174 -38.99 -2.67 4.03
N ALA A 175 -39.52 -2.37 2.83
CA ALA A 175 -39.31 -1.09 2.18
C ALA A 175 -40.13 0.07 2.80
N ASP A 176 -41.14 -0.24 3.62
CA ASP A 176 -42.00 0.76 4.27
C ASP A 176 -41.44 1.14 5.66
N PRO A 177 -40.90 2.35 5.84
CA PRO A 177 -40.36 2.79 7.13
C PRO A 177 -41.44 2.92 8.21
N THR A 178 -42.72 2.94 7.82
CA THR A 178 -43.87 3.02 8.72
C THR A 178 -44.57 1.67 8.93
N SER A 179 -43.95 0.58 8.48
CA SER A 179 -44.50 -0.76 8.65
C SER A 179 -44.88 -1.02 10.11
N ARG A 180 -46.03 -1.67 10.27
CA ARG A 180 -46.54 -2.10 11.58
C ARG A 180 -45.82 -3.34 12.14
N TYR A 181 -45.08 -4.05 11.28
CA TYR A 181 -44.35 -5.25 11.66
C TYR A 181 -42.98 -4.83 12.20
N GLU A 182 -42.68 -5.23 13.44
CA GLU A 182 -41.38 -4.95 14.05
C GLU A 182 -40.26 -5.61 13.23
N ALA A 183 -40.45 -6.87 12.82
CA ALA A 183 -39.50 -7.61 11.99
C ALA A 183 -39.22 -6.91 10.64
N ALA A 184 -40.19 -6.19 10.07
CA ALA A 184 -39.95 -5.41 8.85
C ALA A 184 -39.01 -4.22 9.08
N ARG A 185 -39.24 -3.49 10.18
CA ARG A 185 -38.39 -2.35 10.56
C ARG A 185 -37.00 -2.80 10.98
N GLU A 186 -36.90 -3.92 11.69
CA GLU A 186 -35.64 -4.54 12.07
C GLU A 186 -34.86 -5.00 10.83
N ALA A 187 -35.49 -5.74 9.92
CA ALA A 187 -34.87 -6.15 8.66
C ALA A 187 -34.37 -4.94 7.83
N ALA A 188 -35.15 -3.85 7.77
CA ALA A 188 -34.72 -2.62 7.11
C ALA A 188 -33.48 -2.00 7.79
N SER A 189 -33.44 -1.98 9.13
CA SER A 189 -32.29 -1.48 9.90
C SER A 189 -31.04 -2.33 9.71
N LEU A 190 -31.18 -3.66 9.68
CA LEU A 190 -30.09 -4.61 9.44
C LEU A 190 -29.59 -4.51 8.00
N ALA A 191 -30.48 -4.30 7.03
CA ALA A 191 -30.10 -4.05 5.64
C ALA A 191 -29.25 -2.77 5.51
N SER A 192 -29.69 -1.67 6.12
CA SER A 192 -28.92 -0.41 6.11
C SER A 192 -27.58 -0.56 6.83
N LEU A 193 -27.55 -1.19 8.01
CA LEU A 193 -26.30 -1.47 8.72
C LEU A 193 -25.33 -2.31 7.86
N ARG A 194 -25.84 -3.32 7.17
CA ARG A 194 -25.03 -4.20 6.32
C ARG A 194 -24.47 -3.48 5.09
N PHE A 195 -25.30 -2.74 4.38
CA PHE A 195 -24.93 -2.17 3.08
C PHE A 195 -24.41 -0.74 3.18
N ASP A 196 -25.09 0.12 3.93
CA ASP A 196 -24.74 1.53 4.01
C ASP A 196 -23.54 1.77 4.94
N THR A 197 -23.42 0.96 6.01
CA THR A 197 -22.35 1.11 7.00
C THR A 197 -21.22 0.12 6.78
N MET A 198 -21.48 -1.18 6.92
CA MET A 198 -20.40 -2.19 6.89
C MET A 198 -19.79 -2.31 5.50
N PHE A 199 -20.57 -2.57 4.46
CA PHE A 199 -20.03 -2.74 3.12
C PHE A 199 -19.29 -1.49 2.61
N ASN A 200 -19.95 -0.33 2.67
CA ASN A 200 -19.32 0.93 2.24
C ASN A 200 -18.10 1.26 3.09
N GLY A 201 -18.17 1.10 4.41
CA GLY A 201 -17.05 1.34 5.31
C GLY A 201 -15.88 0.41 5.03
N ASN A 202 -16.11 -0.90 4.82
CA ASN A 202 -15.08 -1.86 4.42
C ASN A 202 -14.43 -1.49 3.08
N MET A 203 -15.22 -1.03 2.08
CA MET A 203 -14.68 -0.56 0.80
C MET A 203 -13.83 0.70 0.95
N LEU A 204 -14.29 1.67 1.75
CA LEU A 204 -13.56 2.90 2.04
C LEU A 204 -12.25 2.61 2.77
N VAL A 205 -12.30 1.79 3.82
CA VAL A 205 -11.12 1.33 4.57
C VAL A 205 -10.12 0.64 3.66
N GLY A 206 -10.58 -0.28 2.79
CA GLY A 206 -9.71 -0.95 1.83
C GLY A 206 -9.02 0.02 0.87
N THR A 207 -9.76 1.01 0.38
CA THR A 207 -9.22 2.06 -0.51
C THR A 207 -8.20 2.93 0.22
N LEU A 208 -8.50 3.38 1.44
CA LEU A 208 -7.59 4.22 2.24
C LEU A 208 -6.31 3.48 2.64
N LEU A 209 -6.41 2.19 2.99
CA LEU A 209 -5.22 1.37 3.28
C LEU A 209 -4.38 1.11 2.03
N ASN A 210 -5.00 1.04 0.85
CA ASN A 210 -4.25 0.99 -0.41
C ASN A 210 -3.47 2.29 -0.64
N VAL A 211 -4.10 3.44 -0.41
CA VAL A 211 -3.43 4.75 -0.49
C VAL A 211 -2.25 4.84 0.49
N TYR A 212 -2.44 4.41 1.75
CA TYR A 212 -1.36 4.31 2.71
C TYR A 212 -0.21 3.41 2.21
N GLY A 213 -0.53 2.23 1.67
CA GLY A 213 0.46 1.30 1.13
C GLY A 213 1.31 1.91 0.01
N TRP A 214 0.68 2.61 -0.94
CA TRP A 214 1.41 3.30 -2.01
C TRP A 214 2.22 4.50 -1.51
N GLY A 215 1.69 5.26 -0.54
CA GLY A 215 2.44 6.35 0.10
C GLY A 215 3.68 5.85 0.84
N LEU A 216 3.57 4.69 1.51
CA LEU A 216 4.71 4.04 2.15
C LEU A 216 5.77 3.60 1.13
N ILE A 217 5.35 3.01 0.01
CA ILE A 217 6.26 2.66 -1.09
C ILE A 217 6.94 3.92 -1.65
N GLY A 218 6.20 5.02 -1.83
CA GLY A 218 6.73 6.31 -2.27
C GLY A 218 7.81 6.84 -1.32
N THR A 219 7.54 6.79 -0.01
CA THR A 219 8.50 7.18 1.04
C THR A 219 9.76 6.32 0.99
N ILE A 220 9.63 5.00 0.87
CA ILE A 220 10.77 4.07 0.75
C ILE A 220 11.58 4.37 -0.52
N ALA A 221 10.91 4.58 -1.65
CA ALA A 221 11.56 4.91 -2.92
C ALA A 221 12.36 6.21 -2.83
N THR A 222 11.84 7.22 -2.13
CA THR A 222 12.55 8.48 -1.88
C THR A 222 13.83 8.23 -1.07
N TRP A 223 13.75 7.54 0.08
CA TRP A 223 14.93 7.26 0.90
C TRP A 223 15.97 6.37 0.21
N ALA A 224 15.52 5.32 -0.48
CA ALA A 224 16.38 4.47 -1.29
C ALA A 224 17.05 5.28 -2.40
N GLY A 225 16.30 6.16 -3.07
CA GLY A 225 16.82 7.07 -4.08
C GLY A 225 17.94 7.96 -3.56
N ILE A 226 17.74 8.62 -2.41
CA ILE A 226 18.76 9.45 -1.76
C ILE A 226 20.02 8.62 -1.46
N ALA A 227 19.87 7.43 -0.87
CA ALA A 227 20.99 6.57 -0.51
C ALA A 227 21.78 6.10 -1.75
N LEU A 228 21.09 5.60 -2.77
CA LEU A 228 21.70 5.12 -4.01
C LEU A 228 22.43 6.23 -4.76
N THR A 229 21.82 7.42 -4.84
CA THR A 229 22.45 8.58 -5.47
C THR A 229 23.70 9.01 -4.69
N GLY A 230 23.64 9.05 -3.35
CA GLY A 230 24.77 9.38 -2.49
C GLY A 230 25.94 8.39 -2.65
N VAL A 231 25.66 7.09 -2.56
CA VAL A 231 26.68 6.04 -2.74
C VAL A 231 27.26 6.07 -4.15
N GLY A 232 26.42 6.21 -5.18
CA GLY A 232 26.85 6.30 -6.57
C GLY A 232 27.80 7.49 -6.81
N ALA A 233 27.45 8.67 -6.28
CA ALA A 233 28.30 9.85 -6.36
C ALA A 233 29.64 9.65 -5.64
N LEU A 234 29.64 9.04 -4.44
CA LEU A 234 30.85 8.76 -3.68
C LEU A 234 31.77 7.77 -4.39
N LEU A 235 31.23 6.72 -5.02
CA LEU A 235 32.02 5.76 -5.80
C LEU A 235 32.71 6.42 -6.99
N ILE A 236 31.97 7.27 -7.72
CA ILE A 236 32.53 8.01 -8.86
C ILE A 236 33.62 8.96 -8.37
N LEU A 237 33.34 9.77 -7.35
CA LEU A 237 34.31 10.74 -6.81
C LEU A 237 35.56 10.05 -6.23
N GLY A 238 35.37 8.97 -5.48
CA GLY A 238 36.44 8.15 -4.92
C GLY A 238 37.35 7.54 -6.01
N SER A 239 36.77 7.17 -7.15
CA SER A 239 37.52 6.64 -8.31
C SER A 239 38.52 7.66 -8.88
N PHE A 240 38.26 8.96 -8.72
CA PHE A 240 39.17 10.04 -9.15
C PHE A 240 40.18 10.45 -8.07
N LEU A 241 39.81 10.37 -6.79
CA LEU A 241 40.67 10.75 -5.66
C LEU A 241 41.76 9.73 -5.35
N LEU A 242 41.52 8.44 -5.57
CA LEU A 242 42.47 7.36 -5.29
C LEU A 242 43.57 7.21 -6.36
N ARG A 243 43.80 8.22 -7.21
CA ARG A 243 44.81 8.17 -8.28
C ARG A 243 46.22 7.97 -7.67
N PRO A 244 46.92 6.86 -7.95
CA PRO A 244 48.29 6.68 -7.45
C PRO A 244 49.19 7.77 -8.03
N ARG A 245 49.97 8.44 -7.18
CA ARG A 245 51.01 9.37 -7.64
C ARG A 245 52.01 8.58 -8.49
N THR A 246 52.02 8.87 -9.79
CA THR A 246 53.07 8.36 -10.68
C THR A 246 54.40 8.99 -10.27
N ASN A 247 55.26 8.24 -9.58
CA ASN A 247 56.64 8.63 -9.36
C ASN A 247 57.34 8.73 -10.73
N ARG A 248 57.46 9.95 -11.26
CA ARG A 248 58.36 10.24 -12.38
C ARG A 248 59.79 10.19 -11.82
N ARG A 249 60.54 9.15 -12.18
CA ARG A 249 62.01 9.19 -12.19
C ARG A 249 62.46 9.41 -13.63
#